data_AF-A0A1R1AKY7-F1
#
_entry.id   AF-A0A1R1AKY7-F1
#
_cell.length_a   1.000
_cell.length_b   1.000
_cell.length_c   1.000
_cell.angle_alpha   90.00
_cell.angle_beta   90.00
_cell.angle_gamma   90.00
#
_symmetry.space_group_name_H-M   'P 1'
#
loop_
_entity.id
_entity.type
_entity.pdbx_description
1 polymer ?
#
loop_
_entity_poly.entity_id
_entity_poly.type
_entity_poly.pdbx_seq_one_letter_code
_entity_poly.pdbx_strand_id
1 'polypeptide(L)'
;MYKYYIRLDADNIGDKIEFSLLCNDWSGAQSIHNSIQKCMKALRQLIDESENYSLLMSGADDLLIATVENDIDKVLSFTNYIRDQFNINCNESLSAGVGATLLEALINLKKAKTSGKNKVVSYSNFAE
;
A
#
# COMPACT_ATOMS: atom_id res chain seq x y z
N MET A 1 14.42 -17.07 3.76
CA MET A 1 13.30 -17.17 2.80
C MET A 1 12.16 -16.32 3.33
N TYR A 2 11.55 -15.48 2.48
CA TYR A 2 10.42 -14.66 2.90
C TYR A 2 9.22 -15.52 3.30
N LYS A 3 8.46 -15.06 4.30
CA LYS A 3 7.29 -15.73 4.87
C LYS A 3 5.99 -15.14 4.37
N TYR A 4 5.95 -13.82 4.22
CA TYR A 4 4.80 -13.10 3.69
C TYR A 4 5.22 -11.99 2.74
N TYR A 5 4.27 -11.62 1.89
CA TYR A 5 4.31 -10.50 0.98
C TYR A 5 3.18 -9.53 1.32
N ILE A 6 3.50 -8.24 1.28
CA ILE A 6 2.54 -7.15 1.48
C ILE A 6 2.52 -6.36 0.18
N ARG A 7 1.35 -6.25 -0.43
CA ARG A 7 1.12 -5.32 -1.54
C ARG A 7 0.23 -4.20 -1.07
N LEU A 8 0.67 -2.98 -1.24
CA LEU A 8 -0.05 -1.79 -0.82
C LEU A 8 -0.15 -0.80 -1.96
N ASP A 9 -1.24 -0.04 -1.98
CA ASP A 9 -1.55 0.87 -3.07
C ASP A 9 -2.54 1.94 -2.57
N ALA A 10 -2.22 3.20 -2.83
CA ALA A 10 -3.07 4.32 -2.42
C ALA A 10 -4.41 4.32 -3.16
N ASP A 11 -5.44 4.83 -2.51
CA ASP A 11 -6.80 4.72 -3.00
C ASP A 11 -7.21 5.98 -3.80
N ASN A 12 -7.67 5.77 -5.04
CA ASN A 12 -8.24 6.79 -5.94
C ASN A 12 -7.28 7.92 -6.35
N ILE A 13 -5.96 7.72 -6.26
CA ILE A 13 -4.99 8.75 -6.67
C ILE A 13 -5.08 9.05 -8.17
N GLY A 14 -5.17 8.01 -9.00
CA GLY A 14 -5.41 8.14 -10.43
C GLY A 14 -6.66 8.95 -10.73
N ASP A 15 -7.81 8.56 -10.16
CA ASP A 15 -9.09 9.24 -10.33
C ASP A 15 -9.02 10.75 -9.97
N LYS A 16 -8.31 11.09 -8.90
CA LYS A 16 -8.11 12.49 -8.46
C LYS A 16 -7.25 13.30 -9.44
N ILE A 17 -6.17 12.70 -9.92
CA ILE A 17 -5.30 13.32 -10.93
C ILE A 17 -6.10 13.53 -12.22
N GLU A 18 -6.81 12.52 -12.70
CA GLU A 18 -7.64 12.57 -13.90
C GLU A 18 -8.73 13.65 -13.77
N PHE A 19 -9.41 13.73 -12.62
CA PHE A 19 -10.42 14.76 -12.38
C PHE A 19 -9.85 16.18 -12.46
N SER A 20 -8.66 16.40 -11.90
CA SER A 20 -7.98 17.70 -12.01
C SER A 20 -7.66 18.06 -13.46
N LEU A 21 -7.19 17.10 -14.25
CA LEU A 21 -6.92 17.28 -15.68
C LEU A 21 -8.20 17.55 -16.48
N LEU A 22 -9.31 16.86 -16.18
CA LEU A 22 -10.63 17.13 -16.78
C LEU A 22 -11.11 18.57 -16.51
N CYS A 23 -10.73 19.14 -15.38
CA CYS A 23 -11.00 20.54 -15.03
C CYS A 23 -10.02 21.54 -15.69
N ASN A 24 -9.13 21.09 -16.60
CA ASN A 24 -8.01 21.87 -17.15
C ASN A 24 -7.03 22.41 -16.08
N ASP A 25 -6.99 21.79 -14.90
CA ASP A 25 -6.06 22.14 -13.81
C ASP A 25 -4.90 21.15 -13.75
N TRP A 26 -3.95 21.31 -14.67
CA TRP A 26 -2.73 20.50 -14.67
C TRP A 26 -1.85 20.77 -13.44
N SER A 27 -1.89 21.98 -12.89
CA SER A 27 -1.15 22.35 -11.68
C SER A 27 -1.65 21.60 -10.45
N GLY A 28 -2.97 21.46 -10.30
CA GLY A 28 -3.61 20.64 -9.28
C GLY A 28 -3.23 19.17 -9.42
N ALA A 29 -3.24 18.63 -10.65
CA ALA A 29 -2.84 17.26 -10.94
C ALA A 29 -1.39 17.00 -10.51
N GLN A 30 -0.47 17.91 -10.84
CA GLN A 30 0.93 17.85 -10.44
C GLN A 30 1.10 17.97 -8.92
N SER A 31 0.31 18.83 -8.27
CA SER A 31 0.33 19.00 -6.81
C SER A 31 -0.09 17.72 -6.08
N ILE A 32 -1.16 17.06 -6.54
CA ILE A 32 -1.61 15.75 -6.03
C ILE A 32 -0.50 14.72 -6.20
N HIS A 33 0.05 14.59 -7.41
CA HIS A 33 1.16 13.66 -7.67
C HIS A 33 2.35 13.88 -6.73
N ASN A 34 2.80 15.13 -6.58
CA ASN A 34 3.93 15.48 -5.72
C ASN A 34 3.66 15.16 -4.24
N SER A 35 2.43 15.41 -3.78
CA SER A 35 2.02 15.07 -2.41
C SER A 35 2.15 13.57 -2.16
N ILE A 36 1.63 12.74 -3.08
CA ILE A 36 1.73 11.29 -2.98
C ILE A 36 3.17 10.81 -3.07
N GLN A 37 3.99 11.35 -3.97
CA GLN A 37 5.42 10.98 -4.03
C GLN A 37 6.15 11.26 -2.71
N LYS A 38 5.90 12.41 -2.08
CA LYS A 38 6.49 12.76 -0.78
C LYS A 38 6.09 11.76 0.30
N CYS A 39 4.82 11.39 0.33
CA CYS A 39 4.28 10.40 1.24
C CYS A 39 4.87 9.01 1.06
N MET A 40 4.89 8.53 -0.19
CA MET A 40 5.45 7.23 -0.52
C MET A 40 6.94 7.17 -0.18
N LYS A 41 7.68 8.26 -0.35
CA LYS A 41 9.08 8.36 0.08
C LYS A 41 9.24 8.17 1.59
N ALA A 42 8.35 8.75 2.41
CA ALA A 42 8.38 8.58 3.86
C ALA A 42 8.09 7.12 4.27
N LEU A 43 7.11 6.47 3.61
CA LEU A 43 6.83 5.06 3.85
C LEU A 43 8.01 4.15 3.47
N ARG A 44 8.66 4.42 2.34
CA ARG A 44 9.86 3.67 1.90
C ARG A 44 10.94 3.73 2.97
N GLN A 45 11.23 4.92 3.49
CA GLN A 45 12.22 5.10 4.55
C GLN A 45 11.87 4.28 5.81
N LEU A 46 10.60 4.31 6.23
CA LEU A 46 10.13 3.53 7.38
C LEU A 46 10.29 2.02 7.19
N ILE A 47 10.07 1.53 5.96
CA ILE A 47 10.27 0.11 5.61
C ILE A 47 11.76 -0.24 5.59
N ASP A 48 12.60 0.62 5.01
CA ASP A 48 14.05 0.43 4.90
C ASP A 48 14.75 0.45 6.28
N GLU A 49 14.19 1.18 7.25
CA GLU A 49 14.65 1.20 8.65
C GLU A 49 14.24 -0.06 9.44
N SER A 50 13.43 -0.95 8.86
CA SER A 50 12.95 -2.16 9.53
C SER A 50 13.79 -3.39 9.17
N GLU A 51 14.36 -4.05 10.19
CA GLU A 51 15.23 -5.22 9.99
C GLU A 51 14.53 -6.43 9.36
N ASN A 52 13.20 -6.55 9.54
CA ASN A 52 12.44 -7.73 9.11
C ASN A 52 11.73 -7.56 7.76
N TYR A 53 11.77 -6.37 7.15
CA TYR A 53 11.01 -6.05 5.95
C TYR A 53 11.95 -5.58 4.85
N SER A 54 11.67 -5.99 3.63
CA SER A 54 12.44 -5.63 2.45
C SER A 54 11.50 -5.10 1.38
N LEU A 55 11.79 -3.89 0.89
CA LEU A 55 11.09 -3.33 -0.23
C LEU A 55 11.53 -4.03 -1.53
N LEU A 56 10.60 -4.70 -2.21
CA LEU A 56 10.87 -5.42 -3.47
C LEU A 56 10.52 -4.58 -4.70
N MET A 57 9.47 -3.77 -4.63
CA MET A 57 9.01 -2.92 -5.72
C MET A 57 8.46 -1.62 -5.18
N SER A 58 8.65 -0.56 -5.96
CA SER A 58 8.20 0.77 -5.61
C SER A 58 7.78 1.56 -6.83
N GLY A 59 6.47 1.76 -6.99
CA GLY A 59 5.91 2.62 -8.02
C GLY A 59 5.38 3.93 -7.43
N ALA A 60 4.55 4.62 -8.21
CA ALA A 60 4.13 5.98 -7.90
C ALA A 60 3.34 6.03 -6.60
N ASP A 61 2.33 5.17 -6.48
CA ASP A 61 1.40 5.07 -5.36
C ASP A 61 1.29 3.64 -4.80
N ASP A 62 2.10 2.70 -5.32
CA ASP A 62 2.13 1.29 -4.90
C ASP A 62 3.51 0.84 -4.39
N LEU A 63 3.51 -0.08 -3.42
CA LEU A 63 4.71 -0.79 -2.96
C LEU A 63 4.47 -2.29 -2.88
N LEU A 64 5.54 -3.05 -3.07
CA LEU A 64 5.61 -4.47 -2.75
C LEU A 64 6.70 -4.70 -1.71
N ILE A 65 6.34 -5.31 -0.60
CA ILE A 65 7.23 -5.62 0.51
C ILE A 65 7.24 -7.14 0.70
N ALA A 66 8.40 -7.68 1.06
CA ALA A 66 8.50 -9.04 1.58
C ALA A 66 9.09 -9.01 2.98
N THR A 67 8.71 -9.99 3.81
CA THR A 67 9.17 -10.06 5.19
C THR A 67 9.66 -11.44 5.56
N VAL A 68 10.68 -11.49 6.41
CA VAL A 68 11.15 -12.73 7.06
C VAL A 68 10.39 -13.02 8.36
N GLU A 69 9.57 -12.08 8.84
CA GLU A 69 8.70 -12.25 10.01
C GLU A 69 7.71 -13.40 9.77
N ASN A 70 7.64 -14.33 10.73
CA ASN A 70 6.82 -15.53 10.60
C ASN A 70 5.47 -15.39 11.31
N ASP A 71 5.34 -14.43 12.21
CA ASP A 71 4.13 -14.13 12.96
C ASP A 71 3.20 -13.21 12.13
N ILE A 72 2.10 -13.78 11.64
CA ILE A 72 1.14 -13.05 10.82
C ILE A 72 0.54 -11.84 11.55
N ASP A 73 0.36 -11.92 12.87
CA ASP A 73 -0.24 -10.82 13.63
C ASP A 73 0.70 -9.62 13.70
N LYS A 74 2.02 -9.85 13.76
CA LYS A 74 3.03 -8.79 13.63
C LYS A 74 3.07 -8.19 12.24
N VAL A 75 2.97 -9.02 11.20
CA VAL A 75 2.91 -8.55 9.81
C VAL A 75 1.67 -7.67 9.59
N LEU A 76 0.52 -8.07 10.12
CA LEU A 76 -0.70 -7.28 10.05
C LEU A 76 -0.61 -6.00 10.88
N SER A 77 -0.02 -6.05 12.07
CA SER A 77 0.18 -4.87 12.91
C SER A 77 1.07 -3.85 12.20
N PHE A 78 2.18 -4.29 11.61
CA PHE A 78 3.06 -3.42 10.82
C PHE A 78 2.37 -2.86 9.57
N THR A 79 1.59 -3.68 8.86
CA THR A 79 0.86 -3.23 7.67
C THR A 79 -0.21 -2.19 8.00
N ASN A 80 -0.94 -2.39 9.11
CA ASN A 80 -1.90 -1.39 9.59
C ASN A 80 -1.19 -0.11 10.04
N TYR A 81 -0.05 -0.22 10.73
CA TYR A 81 0.75 0.93 11.11
C TYR A 81 1.20 1.76 9.89
N ILE A 82 1.71 1.12 8.83
CA ILE A 82 2.06 1.80 7.57
C ILE A 82 0.85 2.54 6.97
N ARG A 83 -0.31 1.87 6.92
CA ARG A 83 -1.55 2.48 6.41
C ARG A 83 -1.91 3.73 7.23
N ASP A 84 -1.86 3.62 8.55
CA ASP A 84 -2.25 4.71 9.44
C ASP A 84 -1.26 5.88 9.33
N GLN A 85 0.05 5.61 9.20
CA GLN A 85 1.05 6.64 8.91
C GLN A 85 0.80 7.34 7.57
N PHE A 86 0.41 6.61 6.52
CA PHE A 86 0.02 7.21 5.25
C PHE A 86 -1.20 8.12 5.42
N ASN A 87 -2.24 7.64 6.11
CA ASN A 87 -3.45 8.42 6.33
C ASN A 87 -3.17 9.74 7.07
N ILE A 88 -2.41 9.66 8.17
CA ILE A 88 -2.04 10.83 8.99
C ILE A 88 -1.20 11.83 8.19
N ASN A 89 -0.21 11.36 7.43
CA ASN A 89 0.76 12.25 6.78
C ASN A 89 0.27 12.80 5.44
N CYS A 90 -0.67 12.12 4.78
CA CYS A 90 -1.07 12.41 3.41
C CYS A 90 -2.51 12.91 3.31
N ASN A 91 -3.32 12.71 4.36
CA ASN A 91 -4.76 12.91 4.34
C ASN A 91 -5.43 12.13 3.18
N GLU A 92 -4.91 10.92 2.93
CA GLU A 92 -5.32 10.03 1.84
C GLU A 92 -5.42 8.59 2.35
N SER A 93 -6.28 7.78 1.74
CA SER A 93 -6.44 6.38 2.15
C SER A 93 -5.52 5.44 1.37
N LEU A 94 -5.19 4.33 2.00
CA LEU A 94 -4.35 3.29 1.43
C LEU A 94 -4.94 1.92 1.73
N SER A 95 -4.91 1.04 0.73
CA SER A 95 -5.35 -0.34 0.86
C SER A 95 -4.15 -1.28 0.77
N ALA A 96 -4.21 -2.39 1.51
CA ALA A 96 -3.15 -3.39 1.50
C ALA A 96 -3.68 -4.82 1.50
N GLY A 97 -2.95 -5.71 0.85
CA GLY A 97 -3.14 -7.14 0.88
C GLY A 97 -1.90 -7.83 1.41
N VAL A 98 -2.08 -8.76 2.35
CA VAL A 98 -1.02 -9.60 2.90
C VAL A 98 -1.27 -11.06 2.50
N GLY A 99 -0.22 -11.79 2.11
CA GLY A 99 -0.31 -13.20 1.75
C GLY A 99 1.03 -13.93 1.85
N ALA A 100 1.01 -15.26 1.94
CA ALA A 100 2.22 -16.09 1.93
C ALA A 100 2.88 -16.16 0.54
N THR A 101 2.11 -15.84 -0.51
CA THR A 101 2.59 -15.74 -1.89
C THR A 101 2.28 -14.36 -2.49
N LEU A 102 2.99 -13.99 -3.56
CA LEU A 102 2.70 -12.79 -4.33
C LEU A 102 1.26 -12.76 -4.85
N LEU A 103 0.73 -13.93 -5.27
CA LEU A 103 -0.63 -14.07 -5.76
C LEU A 103 -1.64 -13.78 -4.65
N GLU A 104 -1.46 -14.34 -3.46
CA GLU A 104 -2.33 -14.08 -2.31
C GLU A 104 -2.32 -12.60 -1.92
N ALA A 105 -1.15 -11.97 -1.85
CA ALA A 105 -1.02 -10.54 -1.54
C ALA A 105 -1.76 -9.68 -2.58
N LEU A 106 -1.63 -9.99 -3.87
CA LEU A 106 -2.36 -9.33 -4.95
C LEU A 106 -3.88 -9.50 -4.81
N ILE A 107 -4.36 -10.74 -4.59
CA ILE A 107 -5.79 -11.00 -4.47
C ILE A 107 -6.36 -10.28 -3.25
N ASN A 108 -5.66 -10.32 -2.11
CA ASN A 108 -6.10 -9.65 -0.90
C ASN A 108 -6.12 -8.13 -1.04
N LEU A 109 -5.16 -7.52 -1.76
CA LEU A 109 -5.21 -6.09 -2.09
C LEU A 109 -6.43 -5.79 -2.97
N LYS A 110 -6.70 -6.62 -3.97
CA LYS A 110 -7.86 -6.44 -4.86
C LYS A 110 -9.17 -6.54 -4.08
N LYS A 111 -9.27 -7.48 -3.13
CA LYS A 111 -10.39 -7.55 -2.18
C LYS A 111 -10.49 -6.26 -1.36
N ALA A 112 -9.39 -5.77 -0.78
CA ALA A 112 -9.38 -4.53 0.00
C ALA A 112 -9.96 -3.36 -0.81
N LYS A 113 -9.47 -3.15 -2.04
CA LYS A 113 -9.90 -2.07 -2.95
C LYS A 113 -11.34 -2.19 -3.42
N THR A 114 -11.84 -3.41 -3.66
CA THR A 114 -13.21 -3.63 -4.16
C THR A 114 -14.27 -3.68 -3.06
N SER A 115 -13.87 -3.90 -1.80
CA SER A 115 -14.80 -4.02 -0.67
C SER A 115 -14.81 -2.81 0.27
N GLY A 116 -14.47 -1.61 -0.24
CA GLY A 116 -14.62 -0.35 0.50
C GLY A 116 -13.34 0.43 0.76
N LYS A 117 -12.16 -0.06 0.32
CA LYS A 117 -10.87 0.64 0.42
C LYS A 117 -10.43 0.92 1.87
N ASN A 118 -9.35 1.66 2.05
CA ASN A 118 -8.80 2.08 3.35
C ASN A 118 -8.65 0.93 4.38
N LYS A 119 -8.18 -0.23 3.94
CA LYS A 119 -8.07 -1.40 4.83
C LYS A 119 -6.99 -2.38 4.43
N VAL A 120 -6.60 -3.18 5.41
CA VAL A 120 -5.68 -4.32 5.24
C VAL A 120 -6.52 -5.58 5.19
N VAL A 121 -6.24 -6.45 4.21
CA VAL A 121 -6.89 -7.76 4.08
C VAL A 121 -5.82 -8.85 4.09
N SER A 122 -6.07 -9.90 4.86
CA SER A 122 -5.28 -11.14 4.91
C SER A 122 -6.23 -12.32 5.00
N TYR A 123 -6.47 -12.97 3.87
CA TYR A 123 -7.18 -14.24 3.85
C TYR A 123 -6.24 -15.33 3.38
N SER A 124 -6.03 -16.32 4.24
CA SER A 124 -5.47 -17.63 3.94
C SER A 124 -6.62 -18.60 3.71
N ASN A 125 -7.32 -18.48 2.59
CA ASN A 125 -8.26 -19.50 2.12
C ASN A 125 -8.68 -19.17 0.68
N PHE A 126 -7.87 -19.61 -0.27
CA PHE A 126 -8.43 -20.17 -1.50
C PHE A 126 -8.47 -21.66 -1.23
N ALA A 127 -9.67 -22.17 -0.99
CA ALA A 127 -9.93 -23.60 -0.90
C ALA A 127 -9.36 -24.27 -2.17
N GLU A 128 -8.54 -25.29 -1.98
CA GLU A 128 -8.42 -26.39 -2.94
C GLU A 128 -9.72 -27.19 -2.95
#